data_AF-A0A3S2V6R6-F1
#
_entry.id   AF-A0A3S2V6R6-F1
#
_cell.length_a   1.000
_cell.length_b   1.000
_cell.length_c   1.000
_cell.angle_alpha   90.00
_cell.angle_beta   90.00
_cell.angle_gamma   90.00
#
_symmetry.space_group_name_H-M   'P 1'
#
loop_
_entity.id
_entity.type
_entity.pdbx_description
1 polymer ?
#
loop_
_entity_poly.entity_id
_entity_poly.type
_entity_poly.pdbx_seq_one_letter_code
_entity_poly.pdbx_strand_id
1 'polypeptide(L)'
;MDNLYLFVIAGVVIIILMIQYDSIQRKRLKKVLKQTNNVEPLFMMKSAGQQLNTLKATMAEYEKNLANIQDNGVLDKVKARLEETMHAYNEGRMPLQQYYDRLSNMNDVLIKHSAKEKKAIAVFGN
;
A
#
# COMPACT_ATOMS: atom_id res chain seq x y z
N MET A 1 -4.99 -13.21 65.59
CA MET A 1 -5.76 -13.65 64.40
C MET A 1 -5.98 -12.52 63.42
N ASP A 2 -6.12 -11.27 63.88
CA ASP A 2 -6.48 -10.11 63.04
C ASP A 2 -5.41 -9.72 61.99
N ASN A 3 -4.13 -9.87 62.31
CA ASN A 3 -3.03 -9.55 61.38
C ASN A 3 -2.95 -10.51 60.18
N LEU A 4 -3.40 -11.76 60.35
CA LEU A 4 -3.46 -12.76 59.27
C LEU A 4 -4.57 -12.42 58.28
N TYR A 5 -5.72 -11.97 58.77
CA TYR A 5 -6.82 -11.49 57.92
C TYR A 5 -6.43 -10.23 57.13
N LEU A 6 -5.75 -9.27 57.75
CA LEU A 6 -5.23 -8.09 57.05
C LEU A 6 -4.26 -8.44 55.94
N PHE A 7 -3.37 -9.43 56.17
CA PHE A 7 -2.43 -9.89 55.14
C PHE A 7 -3.13 -10.54 53.95
N VAL A 8 -4.15 -11.37 54.21
CA VAL A 8 -4.94 -12.02 53.16
C VAL A 8 -5.75 -10.99 52.35
N ILE A 9 -6.39 -10.03 53.03
CA ILE A 9 -7.15 -8.95 52.37
C ILE A 9 -6.22 -8.09 51.51
N ALA A 10 -5.04 -7.71 52.03
CA ALA A 10 -4.05 -6.96 51.27
C ALA A 10 -3.55 -7.73 50.03
N GLY A 11 -3.31 -9.04 50.17
CA GLY A 11 -2.90 -9.90 49.05
C GLY A 11 -3.96 -9.95 47.93
N VAL A 12 -5.24 -10.10 48.30
CA VAL A 12 -6.34 -10.10 47.32
C VAL A 12 -6.46 -8.76 46.61
N VAL A 13 -6.30 -7.64 47.33
CA VAL A 13 -6.32 -6.29 46.74
C VAL A 13 -5.19 -6.11 45.72
N ILE A 14 -3.98 -6.59 46.01
CA ILE A 14 -2.83 -6.52 45.11
C ILE A 14 -3.09 -7.33 43.82
N ILE A 15 -3.67 -8.52 43.92
CA ILE A 15 -4.00 -9.36 42.76
C ILE A 15 -5.06 -8.66 41.88
N ILE A 16 -6.08 -8.06 42.47
CA ILE A 16 -7.12 -7.32 41.74
C ILE A 16 -6.50 -6.12 41.00
N LEU A 17 -5.60 -5.38 41.66
CA LEU A 17 -4.88 -4.25 41.04
C LEU A 17 -4.01 -4.72 39.86
N MET A 18 -3.33 -5.87 39.98
CA MET A 18 -2.52 -6.45 38.89
C MET A 18 -3.39 -6.76 37.66
N ILE A 19 -4.56 -7.37 37.85
CA ILE A 19 -5.48 -7.71 36.75
C ILE A 19 -6.01 -6.45 36.06
N GLN A 20 -6.40 -5.43 36.85
CA GLN A 20 -6.87 -4.16 36.29
C GLN A 20 -5.76 -3.44 35.52
N TYR A 21 -4.54 -3.45 36.04
CA TYR A 21 -3.39 -2.83 35.40
C TYR A 21 -3.05 -3.50 34.06
N ASP A 22 -3.02 -4.83 34.00
CA ASP A 22 -2.78 -5.57 32.75
C ASP A 22 -3.88 -5.28 31.69
N SER A 23 -5.15 -5.20 32.10
CA SER A 23 -6.26 -4.82 31.21
C SER A 23 -6.10 -3.40 30.64
N ILE A 24 -5.66 -2.44 31.46
CA ILE A 24 -5.41 -1.06 31.03
C ILE A 24 -4.20 -0.97 30.10
N GLN A 25 -3.11 -1.68 30.42
CA GLN A 25 -1.90 -1.76 29.60
C GLN A 25 -2.19 -2.34 28.22
N ARG A 26 -2.95 -3.45 28.13
CA ARG A 26 -3.36 -4.06 26.85
C ARG A 26 -4.20 -3.12 26.01
N LYS A 27 -5.11 -2.36 26.62
CA LYS A 27 -5.92 -1.34 25.90
C LYS A 27 -5.05 -0.20 25.38
N ARG A 28 -4.07 0.28 26.16
CA ARG A 28 -3.11 1.31 25.73
C ARG A 28 -2.20 0.79 24.61
N LEU A 29 -1.66 -0.42 24.75
CA LEU A 29 -0.85 -1.07 23.73
C LEU A 29 -1.65 -1.26 22.44
N LYS A 30 -2.90 -1.75 22.53
CA LYS A 30 -3.77 -1.90 21.36
C LYS A 30 -4.14 -0.56 20.73
N LYS A 31 -4.24 0.51 21.53
CA LYS A 31 -4.47 1.88 21.04
C LYS A 31 -3.25 2.43 20.31
N VAL A 32 -2.04 2.26 20.87
CA VAL A 32 -0.77 2.63 20.22
C VAL A 32 -0.58 1.81 18.96
N LEU A 33 -0.78 0.48 19.02
CA LEU A 33 -0.72 -0.41 17.85
C LEU A 33 -1.73 -0.02 16.78
N LYS A 34 -2.95 0.39 17.15
CA LYS A 34 -3.96 0.88 16.21
C LYS A 34 -3.62 2.25 15.63
N GLN A 35 -2.97 3.12 16.41
CA GLN A 35 -2.44 4.40 15.94
C GLN A 35 -1.22 4.20 15.02
N THR A 36 -0.39 3.19 15.26
CA THR A 36 0.72 2.81 14.37
C THR A 36 0.26 1.94 13.19
N ASN A 37 -0.93 1.32 13.23
CA ASN A 37 -1.52 0.68 12.06
C ASN A 37 -2.08 1.70 11.06
N ASN A 38 -2.08 2.98 11.42
CA ASN A 38 -2.50 4.10 10.57
C ASN A 38 -1.30 4.87 9.99
N VAL A 39 -0.07 4.44 10.28
CA VAL A 39 1.09 4.75 9.44
C VAL A 39 1.26 3.56 8.51
N GLU A 40 0.86 3.74 7.26
CA GLU A 40 1.19 2.83 6.18
C GLU A 40 2.66 2.41 6.31
N PRO A 41 2.97 1.10 6.21
CA PRO A 41 4.31 0.63 6.48
C PRO A 41 5.28 1.34 5.54
N LEU A 42 6.32 1.96 6.09
CA LEU A 42 7.33 2.73 5.35
C LEU A 42 7.85 1.98 4.11
N PHE A 43 7.91 0.65 4.21
CA PHE A 43 8.28 -0.26 3.13
C PHE A 43 7.29 -0.25 1.95
N MET A 44 5.98 -0.21 2.20
CA MET A 44 4.97 -0.10 1.14
C MET A 44 5.03 1.28 0.46
N MET A 45 5.28 2.34 1.22
CA MET A 45 5.40 3.68 0.65
C MET A 45 6.63 3.76 -0.26
N LYS A 46 7.75 3.17 0.18
CA LYS A 46 8.96 3.05 -0.63
C LYS A 46 8.76 2.18 -1.87
N SER A 47 8.06 1.04 -1.75
CA SER A 47 7.78 0.17 -2.90
C SER A 47 6.81 0.80 -3.90
N ALA A 48 5.82 1.56 -3.44
CA ALA A 48 4.91 2.31 -4.28
C ALA A 48 5.64 3.43 -5.03
N GLY A 49 6.57 4.14 -4.37
CA GLY A 49 7.45 5.12 -5.03
C GLY A 49 8.38 4.47 -6.07
N GLN A 50 8.92 3.29 -5.77
CA GLN A 50 9.74 2.52 -6.72
C GLN A 50 8.91 2.07 -7.93
N GLN A 51 7.71 1.52 -7.72
CA GLN A 51 6.79 1.15 -8.80
C GLN A 51 6.38 2.34 -9.65
N LEU A 52 6.13 3.50 -9.02
CA LEU A 52 5.83 4.72 -9.76
C LEU A 52 6.99 5.09 -10.70
N ASN A 53 8.22 5.02 -10.21
CA ASN A 53 9.40 5.31 -11.02
C ASN A 53 9.56 4.29 -12.16
N THR A 54 9.29 3.01 -11.89
CA THR A 54 9.25 1.97 -12.93
C THR A 54 8.18 2.27 -13.97
N LEU A 55 6.97 2.65 -13.54
CA LEU A 55 5.87 2.99 -14.43
C LEU A 55 6.19 4.22 -15.30
N LYS A 56 6.85 5.25 -14.72
CA LYS A 56 7.32 6.41 -15.48
C LYS A 56 8.38 6.02 -16.53
N ALA A 57 9.30 5.11 -16.16
CA ALA A 57 10.30 4.61 -17.09
C ALA A 57 9.66 3.79 -18.23
N THR A 58 8.68 2.93 -17.92
CA THR A 58 7.97 2.15 -18.95
C THR A 58 7.11 3.04 -19.85
N MET A 59 6.48 4.09 -19.32
CA MET A 59 5.81 5.11 -20.14
C MET A 59 6.79 5.83 -21.07
N ALA A 60 7.97 6.24 -20.58
CA ALA A 60 8.97 6.91 -21.40
C ALA A 60 9.56 5.99 -22.49
N GLU A 61 9.74 4.70 -22.18
CA GLU A 61 10.14 3.70 -23.17
C GLU A 61 9.02 3.45 -24.19
N TYR A 62 7.77 3.38 -23.75
CA TYR A 62 6.61 3.24 -24.63
C TYR A 62 6.46 4.45 -25.56
N GLU A 63 6.67 5.66 -25.06
CA GLU A 63 6.65 6.91 -25.83
C GLU A 63 7.77 6.97 -26.89
N LYS A 64 8.96 6.41 -26.60
CA LYS A 64 10.02 6.26 -27.62
C LYS A 64 9.65 5.23 -28.68
N ASN A 65 8.94 4.18 -28.30
CA ASN A 65 8.51 3.11 -29.21
C ASN A 65 7.18 3.42 -29.92
N LEU A 66 6.56 4.58 -29.66
CA LEU A 66 5.29 4.99 -30.28
C LEU A 66 5.38 5.10 -31.80
N ALA A 67 6.58 5.39 -32.35
CA ALA A 67 6.81 5.37 -33.79
C ALA A 67 6.65 3.97 -34.42
N ASN A 68 6.83 2.91 -33.62
CA ASN A 68 6.74 1.51 -34.06
C ASN A 68 5.46 0.82 -33.55
N ILE A 69 4.63 1.49 -32.76
CA ILE A 69 3.47 0.91 -32.09
C ILE A 69 2.23 1.74 -32.47
N GLN A 70 1.14 1.09 -32.87
CA GLN A 70 -0.12 1.78 -33.08
C GLN A 70 -0.71 2.16 -31.72
N ASP A 71 -0.43 3.39 -31.26
CA ASP A 71 -0.97 3.88 -30.00
C ASP A 71 -2.44 4.26 -30.15
N ASN A 72 -3.32 3.36 -29.71
CA ASN A 72 -4.77 3.57 -29.69
C ASN A 72 -5.21 4.49 -28.52
N GLY A 73 -4.41 5.51 -28.20
CA GLY A 73 -4.56 6.38 -27.02
C GLY A 73 -4.39 5.62 -25.70
N VAL A 74 -3.60 4.54 -25.68
CA VAL A 74 -3.38 3.73 -24.48
C VAL A 74 -2.47 4.48 -23.52
N LEU A 75 -1.44 5.14 -24.05
CA LEU A 75 -0.52 5.95 -23.24
C LEU A 75 -1.27 7.10 -22.56
N ASP A 76 -2.13 7.82 -23.28
CA ASP A 76 -2.91 8.94 -22.73
C ASP A 76 -3.90 8.48 -21.65
N LYS A 77 -4.55 7.32 -21.86
CA LYS A 77 -5.43 6.72 -20.83
C LYS A 77 -4.66 6.35 -19.57
N VAL A 78 -3.45 5.81 -19.71
CA VAL A 78 -2.60 5.45 -18.57
C VAL A 78 -2.10 6.70 -17.84
N LYS A 79 -1.71 7.76 -18.56
CA LYS A 79 -1.32 9.06 -17.98
C LYS A 79 -2.48 9.69 -17.19
N ALA A 80 -3.67 9.79 -17.79
CA ALA A 80 -4.85 10.34 -17.13
C ALA A 80 -5.23 9.54 -15.86
N ARG A 81 -5.19 8.20 -15.94
CA ARG A 81 -5.52 7.34 -14.81
C ARG A 81 -4.46 7.40 -13.70
N LEU A 82 -3.20 7.61 -14.04
CA LEU A 82 -2.12 7.82 -13.08
C LEU A 82 -2.32 9.12 -12.31
N GLU A 83 -2.64 10.23 -13.01
CA GLU A 83 -2.92 11.52 -12.38
C GLU A 83 -4.13 11.44 -11.44
N GLU A 84 -5.23 10.82 -11.89
CA GLU A 84 -6.41 10.59 -11.04
C GLU A 84 -6.07 9.76 -9.80
N THR A 85 -5.25 8.72 -9.95
CA THR A 85 -4.85 7.83 -8.86
C THR A 85 -3.91 8.53 -7.87
N MET A 86 -2.98 9.37 -8.36
CA MET A 86 -2.16 10.23 -7.50
C MET A 86 -2.98 11.25 -6.75
N HIS A 87 -3.93 11.90 -7.43
CA HIS A 87 -4.78 12.91 -6.81
C HIS A 87 -5.64 12.29 -5.70
N ALA A 88 -6.29 11.15 -5.97
CA ALA A 88 -7.09 10.43 -4.99
C ALA A 88 -6.26 9.94 -3.79
N TYR A 89 -5.01 9.56 -4.00
CA TYR A 89 -4.08 9.20 -2.92
C TYR A 89 -3.66 10.43 -2.10
N ASN A 90 -3.28 11.53 -2.76
CA ASN A 90 -2.88 12.78 -2.08
C ASN A 90 -4.01 13.42 -1.28
N GLU A 91 -5.26 13.28 -1.72
CA GLU A 91 -6.46 13.70 -0.98
C GLU A 91 -6.86 12.74 0.14
N GLY A 92 -6.14 11.62 0.34
CA GLY A 92 -6.46 10.60 1.33
C GLY A 92 -7.75 9.82 1.03
N ARG A 93 -8.29 9.92 -0.18
CA ARG A 93 -9.50 9.19 -0.62
C ARG A 93 -9.20 7.75 -1.00
N MET A 94 -7.92 7.37 -1.10
CA MET A 94 -7.47 6.04 -1.48
C MET A 94 -6.37 5.55 -0.54
N PRO A 95 -6.50 4.33 0.03
CA PRO A 95 -5.43 3.71 0.80
C PRO A 95 -4.27 3.27 -0.11
N LEU A 96 -3.03 3.28 0.39
CA LEU A 96 -1.82 2.94 -0.36
C LEU A 96 -1.84 1.56 -1.00
N GLN A 97 -2.53 0.59 -0.40
CA GLN A 97 -2.67 -0.73 -0.99
C GLN A 97 -3.43 -0.66 -2.33
N GLN A 98 -4.52 0.11 -2.38
CA GLN A 98 -5.27 0.33 -3.62
C GLN A 98 -4.46 1.17 -4.62
N TYR A 99 -3.64 2.11 -4.13
CA TYR A 99 -2.73 2.89 -4.96
C TYR A 99 -1.68 1.97 -5.62
N TYR A 100 -1.06 1.08 -4.84
CA TYR A 100 -0.08 0.10 -5.31
C TYR A 100 -0.68 -0.86 -6.35
N ASP A 101 -1.86 -1.43 -6.08
CA ASP A 101 -2.54 -2.32 -7.01
C ASP A 101 -2.88 -1.61 -8.33
N ARG A 102 -3.29 -0.34 -8.27
CA ARG A 102 -3.55 0.48 -9.46
C ARG A 102 -2.29 0.76 -10.26
N LEU A 103 -1.17 1.10 -9.61
CA LEU A 103 0.12 1.29 -10.27
C LEU A 103 0.58 0.00 -10.98
N SER A 104 0.48 -1.14 -10.31
CA SER A 104 0.85 -2.45 -10.88
C SER A 104 0.00 -2.77 -12.11
N ASN A 105 -1.32 -2.57 -12.02
CA ASN A 105 -2.23 -2.83 -13.13
C ASN A 105 -1.92 -1.93 -14.35
N MET A 106 -1.60 -0.65 -14.13
CA MET A 106 -1.20 0.25 -15.23
C MET A 106 0.09 -0.21 -15.91
N ASN A 107 1.07 -0.65 -15.12
CA ASN A 107 2.33 -1.15 -15.64
C ASN A 107 2.11 -2.42 -16.48
N ASP A 108 1.28 -3.34 -15.99
CA ASP A 108 0.92 -4.57 -16.70
C ASP A 108 0.21 -4.28 -18.03
N VAL A 109 -0.65 -3.26 -18.09
CA VAL A 109 -1.34 -2.86 -19.33
C VAL A 109 -0.32 -2.39 -20.38
N LEU A 110 0.64 -1.55 -20.00
CA LEU A 110 1.69 -1.06 -20.92
C LEU A 110 2.59 -2.20 -21.40
N ILE A 111 2.99 -3.11 -20.50
CA ILE A 111 3.82 -4.27 -20.83
C ILE A 111 3.07 -5.23 -21.77
N LYS A 112 1.79 -5.53 -21.48
CA LYS A 112 0.97 -6.40 -22.35
C LYS A 112 0.72 -5.78 -23.71
N HIS A 113 0.46 -4.47 -23.77
CA HIS A 113 0.25 -3.78 -25.04
C HIS A 113 1.53 -3.80 -25.89
N SER A 114 2.66 -3.38 -25.32
CA SER A 114 3.95 -3.42 -26.04
C SER A 114 4.36 -4.83 -26.47
N ALA A 115 4.07 -5.86 -25.68
CA ALA A 115 4.33 -7.25 -26.05
C ALA A 115 3.42 -7.77 -27.18
N LYS A 116 2.14 -7.37 -27.19
CA LYS A 116 1.19 -7.73 -28.25
C LYS A 116 1.60 -7.12 -29.58
N GLU A 117 2.02 -5.86 -29.56
CA GLU A 117 2.44 -5.10 -30.75
C GLU A 117 3.77 -5.65 -31.31
N LYS A 118 4.74 -5.97 -30.44
CA LYS A 118 5.98 -6.66 -30.86
C LYS A 118 5.70 -8.00 -31.56
N LYS A 119 4.73 -8.77 -31.09
CA LYS A 119 4.32 -10.03 -31.74
C LYS A 119 3.63 -9.79 -33.08
N ALA A 120 2.78 -8.77 -33.19
CA ALA A 120 2.12 -8.43 -34.45
C ALA A 120 3.15 -8.06 -35.53
N ILE A 121 4.13 -7.21 -35.20
CA ILE A 121 5.20 -6.81 -36.12
C ILE A 121 6.05 -8.03 -36.57
N ALA A 122 6.34 -8.96 -35.66
CA ALA A 122 7.11 -10.17 -35.97
C ALA A 122 6.35 -11.17 -36.87
N VAL A 123 5.01 -11.16 -36.84
CA VAL A 123 4.17 -12.06 -37.66
C VAL A 123 3.91 -11.49 -39.06
N PHE A 124 3.82 -10.17 -39.21
CA PHE A 124 3.62 -9.51 -40.51
C PHE A 124 4.92 -9.12 -41.24
N GLY A 125 6.08 -9.36 -40.63
CA GLY A 125 7.40 -9.03 -41.19
C GLY A 125 8.16 -10.18 -41.87
N ASN A 126 7.53 -11.34 -42.09
CA ASN A 126 8.09 -12.47 -42.85
C ASN A 126 7.34 -12.68 -44.17
#